data_AF-A0A928YQ92-F1
#
_entry.id   AF-A0A928YQ92-F1
#
_cell.length_a   1.000
_cell.length_b   1.000
_cell.length_c   1.000
_cell.angle_alpha   90.00
_cell.angle_beta   90.00
_cell.angle_gamma   90.00
#
_symmetry.space_group_name_H-M   'P 1'
#
loop_
_entity.id
_entity.type
_entity.pdbx_description
1 polymer ?
#
loop_
_entity_poly.entity_id
_entity_poly.type
_entity_poly.pdbx_seq_one_letter_code
_entity_poly.pdbx_strand_id
1 'polypeptide(L)'
;MGNKISIENQLSRFEQYDFSSVWLASEEETVYGILTDDYQRIQIKFTSIIKNTTFPNHYSVTGKSNVAGNIGDFSGEIIVDTIQQIVSENWGVDDEYKDKGIIFQGLLTGNYYFKETLSSPHAGSFEGTLKSLFLIDKDNQVAYNAIDMISDGYFNNAFVGTWTLYGSEKPEICNWGDYRVPYSKCDFDIGSGEFSVSDTYLKNGWENLKNN
;
A
#
# COMPACT_ATOMS: atom_id res chain seq x y z
N MET A 1 6.61 6.04 -18.41
CA MET A 1 8.05 5.73 -18.32
C MET A 1 8.33 5.33 -16.87
N GLY A 2 9.03 4.22 -16.61
CA GLY A 2 9.24 3.75 -15.23
C GLY A 2 10.22 4.63 -14.46
N ASN A 3 9.94 4.88 -13.19
CA ASN A 3 10.86 5.57 -12.29
C ASN A 3 12.22 4.86 -12.30
N LYS A 4 13.29 5.61 -12.54
CA LYS A 4 14.66 5.08 -12.43
C LYS A 4 15.02 5.09 -10.95
N ILE A 5 15.41 3.94 -10.40
CA ILE A 5 15.68 3.77 -8.97
C ILE A 5 17.16 3.48 -8.78
N SER A 6 17.78 4.09 -7.77
CA SER A 6 19.17 3.82 -7.40
C SER A 6 19.33 2.40 -6.86
N ILE A 7 20.44 1.73 -7.19
CA ILE A 7 20.75 0.40 -6.63
C ILE A 7 21.16 0.44 -5.15
N GLU A 8 21.58 1.61 -4.65
CA GLU A 8 22.05 1.80 -3.28
C GLU A 8 20.90 1.71 -2.28
N ASN A 9 21.05 0.89 -1.24
CA ASN A 9 20.19 0.92 -0.06
C ASN A 9 20.69 2.00 0.90
N GLN A 10 19.85 3.00 1.14
CA GLN A 10 20.15 4.15 1.99
C GLN A 10 19.47 4.07 3.36
N LEU A 11 18.88 2.93 3.75
CA LEU A 11 18.05 2.78 4.97
C LEU A 11 18.63 3.47 6.22
N SER A 12 19.93 3.25 6.51
CA SER A 12 20.60 3.83 7.69
C SER A 12 20.58 5.36 7.71
N ARG A 13 20.58 6.02 6.54
CA ARG A 13 20.48 7.49 6.42
C ARG A 13 19.12 8.02 6.87
N PHE A 14 18.11 7.17 6.92
CA PHE A 14 16.73 7.56 7.18
C PHE A 14 16.20 7.12 8.55
N GLU A 15 17.05 6.59 9.43
CA GLU A 15 16.66 6.13 10.77
C GLU A 15 16.01 7.20 11.64
N GLN A 16 16.26 8.49 11.37
CA GLN A 16 15.64 9.60 12.10
C GLN A 16 14.20 9.91 11.64
N TYR A 17 13.83 9.53 10.42
CA TYR A 17 12.53 9.89 9.83
C TYR A 17 11.43 8.90 10.19
N ASP A 18 10.22 9.40 10.41
CA ASP A 18 9.04 8.57 10.63
C ASP A 18 8.22 8.48 9.34
N PHE A 19 8.04 7.25 8.84
CA PHE A 19 7.30 6.97 7.61
C PHE A 19 5.81 6.68 7.85
N SER A 20 5.32 6.75 9.10
CA SER A 20 3.93 6.47 9.45
C SER A 20 2.94 7.31 8.64
N SER A 21 3.28 8.57 8.34
CA SER A 21 2.45 9.47 7.53
C SER A 21 2.23 8.97 6.09
N VAL A 22 3.16 8.19 5.53
CA VAL A 22 3.06 7.64 4.17
C VAL A 22 1.94 6.60 4.08
N TRP A 23 1.83 5.73 5.09
CA TRP A 23 0.82 4.68 5.12
C TRP A 23 -0.53 5.13 5.69
N LEU A 24 -0.56 6.27 6.40
CA LEU A 24 -1.79 6.88 6.92
C LEU A 24 -2.38 7.95 5.99
N ALA A 25 -1.74 8.23 4.85
CA ALA A 25 -2.16 9.29 3.93
C ALA A 25 -3.42 8.94 3.12
N SER A 26 -3.63 7.66 2.82
CA SER A 26 -4.66 7.24 1.87
C SER A 26 -6.05 7.26 2.49
N GLU A 27 -7.00 7.84 1.75
CA GLU A 27 -8.42 7.70 2.09
C GLU A 27 -8.89 6.28 1.78
N GLU A 28 -9.77 5.74 2.62
CA GLU A 28 -10.24 4.35 2.52
C GLU A 28 -10.82 4.01 1.14
N GLU A 29 -11.46 4.99 0.48
CA GLU A 29 -12.08 4.85 -0.83
C GLU A 29 -11.06 4.69 -1.97
N THR A 30 -9.82 5.08 -1.73
CA THR A 30 -8.70 4.96 -2.69
C THR A 30 -7.89 3.68 -2.49
N VAL A 31 -8.18 2.88 -1.45
CA VAL A 31 -7.46 1.64 -1.17
C VAL A 31 -8.25 0.45 -1.72
N TYR A 32 -7.66 -0.27 -2.67
CA TYR A 32 -8.28 -1.42 -3.31
C TYR A 32 -7.48 -2.69 -3.02
N GLY A 33 -8.18 -3.80 -2.74
CA GLY A 33 -7.55 -5.09 -2.50
C GLY A 33 -8.36 -6.28 -2.98
N ILE A 34 -7.65 -7.38 -3.26
CA ILE A 34 -8.19 -8.64 -3.79
C ILE A 34 -7.66 -9.85 -3.02
N LEU A 35 -8.46 -10.92 -3.01
CA LEU A 35 -7.99 -12.31 -2.96
C LEU A 35 -7.97 -12.88 -4.38
N THR A 36 -6.88 -13.52 -4.82
CA THR A 36 -6.69 -13.82 -6.26
C THR A 36 -7.47 -15.01 -6.81
N ASP A 37 -8.10 -15.82 -5.97
CA ASP A 37 -8.81 -17.02 -6.45
C ASP A 37 -10.01 -16.66 -7.35
N ASP A 38 -10.57 -15.47 -7.16
CA ASP A 38 -11.69 -14.94 -7.96
C ASP A 38 -11.76 -13.39 -7.98
N TYR A 39 -10.73 -12.68 -7.51
CA TYR A 39 -10.77 -11.23 -7.28
C TYR A 39 -11.81 -10.80 -6.23
N GLN A 40 -12.11 -11.67 -5.26
CA GLN A 40 -12.92 -11.30 -4.10
C GLN A 40 -12.32 -10.08 -3.42
N ARG A 41 -13.15 -9.05 -3.24
CA ARG A 41 -12.71 -7.81 -2.62
C ARG A 41 -12.32 -8.03 -1.18
N ILE A 42 -11.23 -7.38 -0.80
CA ILE A 42 -10.90 -7.07 0.59
C ILE A 42 -10.79 -5.56 0.78
N GLN A 43 -10.93 -5.11 2.01
CA GLN A 43 -10.63 -3.73 2.39
C GLN A 43 -9.68 -3.75 3.58
N ILE A 44 -8.68 -2.89 3.56
CA ILE A 44 -7.70 -2.73 4.62
C ILE A 44 -7.65 -1.25 5.00
N LYS A 45 -7.71 -0.96 6.30
CA LYS A 45 -7.59 0.39 6.84
C LYS A 45 -6.65 0.38 8.02
N PHE A 46 -5.55 1.13 7.95
CA PHE A 46 -4.72 1.38 9.12
C PHE A 46 -5.35 2.44 10.01
N THR A 47 -5.38 2.20 11.32
CA THR A 47 -5.92 3.12 12.32
C THR A 47 -4.84 3.77 13.17
N SER A 48 -3.70 3.10 13.35
CA SER A 48 -2.53 3.66 14.02
C SER A 48 -1.27 2.94 13.56
N ILE A 49 -0.20 3.72 13.36
CA ILE A 49 1.13 3.24 13.04
C ILE A 49 2.10 3.97 13.97
N ILE A 50 2.95 3.22 14.67
CA ILE A 50 3.88 3.75 15.66
C ILE A 50 5.27 3.21 15.34
N LYS A 51 6.19 4.12 15.01
CA LYS A 51 7.59 3.81 14.82
C LYS A 51 8.23 3.33 16.12
N ASN A 52 9.02 2.27 16.05
CA ASN A 52 9.79 1.77 17.17
C ASN A 52 11.04 2.66 17.40
N THR A 53 11.26 3.10 18.64
CA THR A 53 12.38 3.99 18.99
C THR A 53 13.71 3.26 19.13
N THR A 54 13.70 1.95 19.36
CA THR A 54 14.90 1.11 19.54
C THR A 54 15.33 0.48 18.22
N PHE A 55 14.37 0.13 17.37
CA PHE A 55 14.58 -0.44 16.03
C PHE A 55 13.91 0.47 15.00
N PRO A 56 14.60 1.54 14.52
CA PRO A 56 13.95 2.60 13.74
C PRO A 56 13.33 2.17 12.40
N ASN A 57 13.63 0.96 11.92
CA ASN A 57 13.02 0.37 10.74
C ASN A 57 11.77 -0.49 11.04
N HIS A 58 11.37 -0.64 12.32
CA HIS A 58 10.17 -1.38 12.73
C HIS A 58 9.02 -0.42 13.09
N TYR A 59 7.81 -0.81 12.71
CA TYR A 59 6.59 -0.06 12.94
C TYR A 59 5.52 -1.00 13.48
N SER A 60 4.92 -0.65 14.61
CA SER A 60 3.73 -1.34 15.12
C SER A 60 2.49 -0.78 14.45
N VAL A 61 1.65 -1.66 13.90
CA VAL A 61 0.47 -1.31 13.11
C VAL A 61 -0.77 -1.87 13.77
N THR A 62 -1.83 -1.08 13.78
CA THR A 62 -3.20 -1.52 14.07
C THR A 62 -4.13 -1.05 12.96
N GLY A 63 -5.17 -1.82 12.69
CA GLY A 63 -6.11 -1.50 11.63
C GLY A 63 -7.34 -2.38 11.64
N LYS A 64 -8.13 -2.24 10.58
CA LYS A 64 -9.31 -3.04 10.31
C LYS A 64 -9.23 -3.64 8.93
N SER A 65 -9.66 -4.89 8.83
CA SER A 65 -9.83 -5.61 7.59
C SER A 65 -11.31 -5.90 7.36
N ASN A 66 -11.70 -6.00 6.09
CA ASN A 66 -12.94 -6.61 5.66
C ASN A 66 -12.58 -7.70 4.64
N VAL A 67 -12.68 -8.97 5.05
CA VAL A 67 -12.38 -10.12 4.19
C VAL A 67 -13.69 -10.81 3.83
N ALA A 68 -14.15 -10.62 2.59
CA ALA A 68 -15.42 -11.18 2.10
C ALA A 68 -16.64 -10.89 3.01
N GLY A 69 -16.71 -9.67 3.57
CA GLY A 69 -17.79 -9.24 4.47
C GLY A 69 -17.49 -9.46 5.96
N ASN A 70 -16.41 -10.16 6.31
CA ASN A 70 -15.99 -10.36 7.69
C ASN A 70 -15.09 -9.19 8.12
N ILE A 71 -15.64 -8.29 8.94
CA ILE A 71 -14.89 -7.17 9.50
C ILE A 71 -14.17 -7.61 10.77
N GLY A 72 -12.86 -7.40 10.82
CA GLY A 72 -12.02 -7.72 11.96
C GLY A 72 -11.03 -6.60 12.27
N ASP A 73 -10.72 -6.43 13.54
CA ASP A 73 -9.55 -5.63 13.93
C ASP A 73 -8.30 -6.49 13.76
N PHE A 74 -7.20 -5.90 13.29
CA PHE A 74 -5.89 -6.53 13.22
C PHE A 74 -4.80 -5.70 13.89
N SER A 75 -3.72 -6.38 14.26
CA SER A 75 -2.49 -5.76 14.73
C SER A 75 -1.28 -6.50 14.20
N GLY A 76 -0.14 -5.82 14.12
CA GLY A 76 1.11 -6.45 13.71
C GLY A 76 2.19 -5.43 13.44
N GLU A 77 3.03 -5.70 12.44
CA GLU A 77 4.19 -4.88 12.18
C GLU A 77 4.51 -4.70 10.69
N ILE A 78 5.18 -3.60 10.41
CA ILE A 78 5.91 -3.35 9.18
C ILE A 78 7.40 -3.25 9.53
N ILE A 79 8.25 -3.92 8.76
CA ILE A 79 9.69 -3.88 8.88
C ILE A 79 10.26 -3.38 7.56
N VAL A 80 10.90 -2.21 7.59
CA VAL A 80 11.54 -1.60 6.43
C VAL A 80 12.91 -2.24 6.20
N ASP A 81 13.13 -2.75 4.98
CA ASP A 81 14.38 -3.42 4.59
C ASP A 81 15.28 -2.51 3.76
N THR A 82 14.66 -1.74 2.85
CA THR A 82 15.41 -0.89 1.92
C THR A 82 14.73 0.46 1.71
N ILE A 83 15.58 1.48 1.55
CA ILE A 83 15.18 2.78 1.04
C ILE A 83 16.10 3.09 -0.13
N GLN A 84 15.54 3.34 -1.30
CA GLN A 84 16.27 3.64 -2.52
C GLN A 84 15.80 4.98 -3.09
N GLN A 85 16.72 5.75 -3.66
CA GLN A 85 16.40 7.03 -4.26
C GLN A 85 15.74 6.83 -5.63
N ILE A 86 14.68 7.59 -5.89
CA ILE A 86 14.14 7.79 -7.23
C ILE A 86 14.98 8.87 -7.90
N VAL A 87 15.63 8.51 -9.01
CA VAL A 87 16.56 9.37 -9.77
C VAL A 87 15.93 9.88 -11.09
N SER A 88 14.61 9.77 -11.27
CA SER A 88 13.91 10.40 -12.38
C SER A 88 13.73 11.90 -12.14
N GLU A 89 13.75 12.68 -13.22
CA GLU A 89 13.39 14.11 -13.21
C GLU A 89 11.87 14.30 -13.27
N ASN A 90 11.09 13.38 -12.70
CA ASN A 90 9.64 13.52 -12.73
C ASN A 90 9.18 14.45 -11.60
N TRP A 91 8.61 15.58 -12.02
CA TRP A 91 8.08 16.62 -11.14
C TRP A 91 6.59 16.86 -11.41
N GLY A 92 5.89 15.83 -11.89
CA GLY A 92 4.48 15.91 -12.27
C GLY A 92 4.28 16.52 -13.66
N VAL A 93 3.02 16.74 -14.03
CA VAL A 93 2.67 17.35 -15.31
C VAL A 93 3.20 18.78 -15.36
N ASP A 94 3.88 19.12 -16.46
CA ASP A 94 4.49 20.44 -16.69
C ASP A 94 5.42 20.93 -15.55
N ASP A 95 6.13 20.01 -14.89
CA ASP A 95 7.07 20.31 -13.80
C ASP A 95 6.43 21.00 -12.57
N GLU A 96 5.13 20.81 -12.32
CA GLU A 96 4.37 21.46 -11.23
C GLU A 96 5.06 21.42 -9.85
N TYR A 97 5.75 20.32 -9.56
CA TYR A 97 6.37 20.07 -8.26
C TYR A 97 7.85 20.46 -8.17
N LYS A 98 8.47 20.92 -9.25
CA LYS A 98 9.92 21.16 -9.33
C LYS A 98 10.44 22.18 -8.32
N ASP A 99 9.67 23.24 -8.09
CA ASP A 99 10.03 24.32 -7.17
C ASP A 99 9.26 24.27 -5.84
N LYS A 100 8.59 23.15 -5.53
CA LYS A 100 7.80 22.96 -4.30
C LYS A 100 8.63 22.58 -3.08
N GLY A 101 9.97 22.64 -3.19
CA GLY A 101 10.87 22.37 -2.07
C GLY A 101 10.99 20.90 -1.73
N ILE A 102 10.79 19.99 -2.70
CA ILE A 102 11.06 18.56 -2.52
C ILE A 102 12.56 18.33 -2.67
N ILE A 103 13.20 17.74 -1.65
CA ILE A 103 14.65 17.51 -1.62
C ILE A 103 15.02 16.04 -1.82
N PHE A 104 14.04 15.13 -1.68
CA PHE A 104 14.24 13.70 -1.91
C PHE A 104 12.94 13.04 -2.36
N GLN A 105 13.04 12.11 -3.30
CA GLN A 105 11.98 11.16 -3.64
C GLN A 105 12.54 9.75 -3.48
N GLY A 106 11.79 8.87 -2.84
CA GLY A 106 12.27 7.54 -2.47
C GLY A 106 11.26 6.44 -2.70
N LEU A 107 11.79 5.24 -2.93
CA LEU A 107 11.08 3.98 -2.81
C LEU A 107 11.51 3.31 -1.51
N LEU A 108 10.54 3.04 -0.66
CA LEU A 108 10.66 2.19 0.52
C LEU A 108 10.18 0.79 0.16
N THR A 109 10.97 -0.24 0.52
CA THR A 109 10.54 -1.66 0.46
C THR A 109 10.69 -2.29 1.84
N GLY A 110 9.74 -3.15 2.21
CA GLY A 110 9.77 -3.86 3.48
C GLY A 110 8.88 -5.09 3.50
N ASN A 111 8.81 -5.73 4.66
CA ASN A 111 7.89 -6.82 4.96
C ASN A 111 6.80 -6.35 5.90
N TYR A 112 5.67 -7.04 5.87
CA TYR A 112 4.59 -6.83 6.84
C TYR A 112 4.07 -8.16 7.36
N TYR A 113 3.54 -8.11 8.58
CA TYR A 113 2.88 -9.24 9.21
C TYR A 113 1.76 -8.73 10.11
N PHE A 114 0.51 -9.11 9.81
CA PHE A 114 -0.67 -8.69 10.56
C PHE A 114 -1.51 -9.89 10.99
N LYS A 115 -2.07 -9.81 12.20
CA LYS A 115 -2.96 -10.82 12.78
C LYS A 115 -4.30 -10.20 13.10
N GLU A 116 -5.36 -10.78 12.57
CA GLU A 116 -6.73 -10.46 12.97
C GLU A 116 -7.01 -10.98 14.38
N THR A 117 -7.84 -10.26 15.12
CA THR A 117 -8.32 -10.70 16.43
C THR A 117 -9.26 -11.90 16.28
N LEU A 118 -9.23 -12.85 17.22
CA LEU A 118 -10.08 -14.05 17.24
C LEU A 118 -11.56 -13.77 17.56
N SER A 119 -12.06 -12.58 17.25
CA SER A 119 -13.45 -12.19 17.47
C SER A 119 -14.42 -12.82 16.47
N SER A 120 -13.91 -13.38 15.36
CA SER A 120 -14.68 -14.05 14.31
C SER A 120 -14.07 -15.41 13.95
N PRO A 121 -14.87 -16.44 13.61
CA PRO A 121 -14.36 -17.71 13.08
C PRO A 121 -13.66 -17.57 11.72
N HIS A 122 -13.78 -16.41 11.06
CA HIS A 122 -13.13 -16.10 9.79
C HIS A 122 -11.90 -15.19 9.97
N ALA A 123 -11.26 -15.23 11.14
CA ALA A 123 -10.02 -14.50 11.38
C ALA A 123 -8.81 -15.26 10.83
N GLY A 124 -7.84 -14.52 10.29
CA GLY A 124 -6.59 -15.02 9.74
C GLY A 124 -5.42 -14.08 9.96
N SER A 125 -4.34 -14.34 9.23
CA SER A 125 -3.15 -13.49 9.22
C SER A 125 -2.78 -13.07 7.81
N PHE A 126 -2.31 -11.83 7.69
CA PHE A 126 -1.74 -11.28 6.46
C PHE A 126 -0.23 -11.26 6.57
N GLU A 127 0.49 -11.66 5.54
CA GLU A 127 1.94 -11.53 5.49
C GLU A 127 2.44 -11.31 4.07
N GLY A 128 3.54 -10.57 3.91
CA GLY A 128 4.07 -10.29 2.59
C GLY A 128 5.08 -9.16 2.55
N THR A 129 5.22 -8.58 1.36
CA THR A 129 6.12 -7.47 1.07
C THR A 129 5.32 -6.22 0.71
N LEU A 130 5.89 -5.05 0.98
CA LEU A 130 5.31 -3.77 0.60
C LEU A 130 6.30 -2.87 -0.13
N LYS A 131 5.75 -1.99 -0.96
CA LYS A 131 6.47 -0.91 -1.64
C LYS A 131 5.71 0.40 -1.52
N SER A 132 6.38 1.44 -1.03
CA SER A 132 5.80 2.77 -0.85
C SER A 132 6.71 3.84 -1.45
N LEU A 133 6.15 4.72 -2.26
CA LEU A 133 6.79 5.93 -2.74
C LEU A 133 6.55 7.05 -1.72
N PHE A 134 7.62 7.72 -1.34
CA PHE A 134 7.58 8.85 -0.41
C PHE A 134 8.43 10.00 -0.94
N LEU A 135 8.24 11.17 -0.35
CA LEU A 135 9.09 12.33 -0.56
C LEU A 135 9.51 12.94 0.77
N ILE A 136 10.62 13.69 0.74
CA ILE A 136 11.06 14.55 1.84
C ILE A 136 11.13 15.98 1.32
N ASP A 137 10.52 16.90 2.06
CA ASP A 137 10.56 18.31 1.76
C ASP A 137 11.77 19.03 2.39
N LYS A 138 11.95 20.29 2.01
CA LYS A 138 13.00 21.20 2.51
C LYS A 138 12.95 21.42 4.02
N ASP A 139 11.81 21.15 4.65
CA ASP A 139 11.58 21.26 6.09
C ASP A 139 11.81 19.89 6.79
N ASN A 140 12.39 18.93 6.06
CA ASN A 140 12.72 17.57 6.47
C ASN A 140 11.50 16.74 6.92
N GLN A 141 10.32 17.03 6.37
CA GLN A 141 9.11 16.25 6.64
C GLN A 141 8.94 15.14 5.62
N VAL A 142 8.60 13.94 6.09
CA VAL A 142 8.20 12.82 5.24
C VAL A 142 6.74 12.95 4.85
N ALA A 143 6.47 12.82 3.55
CA ALA A 143 5.12 12.79 3.03
C ALA A 143 4.94 11.69 1.98
N TYR A 144 3.69 11.34 1.76
CA TYR A 144 3.25 10.49 0.68
C TYR A 144 3.61 11.11 -0.68
N ASN A 145 4.17 10.30 -1.60
CA ASN A 145 4.52 10.80 -2.93
C ASN A 145 3.32 10.73 -3.89
N ALA A 146 2.59 11.84 -4.01
CA ALA A 146 1.48 12.03 -4.93
C ALA A 146 1.83 12.80 -6.21
N ILE A 147 3.12 12.96 -6.54
CA ILE A 147 3.57 13.83 -7.66
C ILE A 147 2.93 13.42 -8.99
N ASP A 148 2.81 12.11 -9.21
CA ASP A 148 2.26 11.52 -10.42
C ASP A 148 0.80 11.07 -10.26
N MET A 149 0.08 11.52 -9.22
CA MET A 149 -1.24 10.96 -8.90
C MET A 149 -2.27 11.09 -10.03
N ILE A 150 -2.11 12.09 -10.90
CA ILE A 150 -2.97 12.34 -12.06
C ILE A 150 -2.57 11.55 -13.31
N SER A 151 -1.47 10.78 -13.24
CA SER A 151 -1.01 9.96 -14.36
C SER A 151 -1.82 8.67 -14.46
N ASP A 152 -2.16 8.27 -15.68
CA ASP A 152 -2.78 6.98 -15.96
C ASP A 152 -1.97 5.83 -15.34
N GLY A 153 -2.63 5.03 -14.49
CA GLY A 153 -1.99 3.89 -13.85
C GLY A 153 -1.16 4.23 -12.61
N TYR A 154 -1.28 5.44 -12.06
CA TYR A 154 -0.69 5.75 -10.76
C TYR A 154 -1.17 4.75 -9.69
N PHE A 155 -0.23 4.34 -8.84
CA PHE A 155 -0.49 3.53 -7.66
C PHE A 155 0.63 3.73 -6.66
N ASN A 156 0.33 3.51 -5.38
CA ASN A 156 1.30 3.60 -4.29
C ASN A 156 0.90 2.67 -3.14
N ASN A 157 1.73 2.60 -2.09
CA ASN A 157 1.54 1.73 -0.93
C ASN A 157 1.08 0.32 -1.34
N ALA A 158 1.86 -0.32 -2.22
CA ALA A 158 1.52 -1.61 -2.78
C ALA A 158 1.94 -2.72 -1.81
N PHE A 159 0.97 -3.48 -1.30
CA PHE A 159 1.15 -4.65 -0.46
C PHE A 159 0.86 -5.91 -1.26
N VAL A 160 1.80 -6.84 -1.24
CA VAL A 160 1.77 -8.07 -2.02
C VAL A 160 2.13 -9.23 -1.11
N GLY A 161 1.20 -10.16 -0.94
CA GLY A 161 1.39 -11.25 -0.01
C GLY A 161 0.23 -12.23 0.01
N THR A 162 -0.04 -12.76 1.19
CA THR A 162 -1.07 -13.76 1.42
C THR A 162 -1.93 -13.41 2.63
N TRP A 163 -3.16 -13.92 2.61
CA TRP A 163 -4.01 -14.04 3.79
C TRP A 163 -4.21 -15.53 4.06
N THR A 164 -4.08 -15.93 5.33
CA THR A 164 -4.24 -17.32 5.75
C THR A 164 -5.24 -17.37 6.90
N LEU A 165 -6.37 -18.03 6.67
CA LEU A 165 -7.35 -18.34 7.71
C LEU A 165 -6.68 -19.12 8.86
N TYR A 166 -7.00 -18.78 10.10
CA TYR A 166 -6.47 -19.52 11.24
C TYR A 166 -6.89 -21.00 11.23
N GLY A 167 -5.91 -21.89 11.40
CA GLY A 167 -6.10 -23.33 11.32
C GLY A 167 -6.16 -23.89 9.89
N SER A 168 -6.10 -23.05 8.86
CA SER A 168 -5.90 -23.47 7.47
C SER A 168 -4.40 -23.61 7.16
N GLU A 169 -4.06 -24.57 6.31
CA GLU A 169 -2.71 -24.69 5.71
C GLU A 169 -2.65 -24.10 4.29
N LYS A 170 -3.75 -23.49 3.84
CA LYS A 170 -3.90 -22.94 2.49
C LYS A 170 -3.87 -21.41 2.56
N PRO A 171 -2.72 -20.78 2.29
CA PRO A 171 -2.66 -19.33 2.09
C PRO A 171 -3.35 -18.96 0.77
N GLU A 172 -4.10 -17.86 0.78
CA GLU A 172 -4.69 -17.24 -0.40
C GLU A 172 -3.88 -15.99 -0.74
N ILE A 173 -3.57 -15.75 -2.03
CA ILE A 173 -2.85 -14.52 -2.41
C ILE A 173 -3.75 -13.33 -2.10
N CYS A 174 -3.17 -12.35 -1.44
CA CYS A 174 -3.85 -11.19 -0.90
C CYS A 174 -3.01 -9.96 -1.22
N ASN A 175 -3.52 -9.14 -2.13
CA ASN A 175 -2.82 -7.96 -2.63
C ASN A 175 -3.71 -6.73 -2.46
N TRP A 176 -3.14 -5.61 -2.04
CA TRP A 176 -3.84 -4.34 -2.01
C TRP A 176 -2.89 -3.17 -2.26
N GLY A 177 -3.44 -2.02 -2.62
CA GLY A 177 -2.67 -0.81 -2.84
C GLY A 177 -3.56 0.41 -2.98
N ASP A 178 -2.93 1.58 -2.95
CA ASP A 178 -3.60 2.83 -3.25
C ASP A 178 -3.78 2.98 -4.76
N TYR A 179 -4.96 3.46 -5.15
CA TYR A 179 -5.42 3.74 -6.50
C TYR A 179 -5.52 2.52 -7.41
N ARG A 180 -4.63 1.53 -7.32
CA ARG A 180 -4.72 0.25 -8.06
C ARG A 180 -4.16 -0.92 -7.26
N VAL A 181 -4.67 -2.11 -7.56
CA VAL A 181 -4.25 -3.37 -6.94
C VAL A 181 -2.99 -3.91 -7.64
N PRO A 182 -1.89 -4.20 -6.92
CA PRO A 182 -0.70 -4.78 -7.53
C PRO A 182 -0.95 -6.20 -8.03
N TYR A 183 -0.36 -6.53 -9.18
CA TYR A 183 -0.46 -7.85 -9.83
C TYR A 183 -1.89 -8.31 -10.16
N SER A 184 -2.82 -7.37 -10.32
CA SER A 184 -4.11 -7.67 -10.96
C SER A 184 -3.92 -7.96 -12.46
N LYS A 185 -4.85 -8.71 -13.05
CA LYS A 185 -4.84 -8.98 -14.50
C LYS A 185 -5.64 -7.89 -15.23
N CYS A 186 -5.32 -7.67 -16.50
CA CYS A 186 -5.99 -6.66 -17.33
C CYS A 186 -7.47 -6.95 -17.61
N ASP A 187 -7.94 -8.18 -17.42
CA ASP A 187 -9.37 -8.53 -17.52
C ASP A 187 -10.17 -8.18 -16.26
N PHE A 188 -9.48 -7.96 -15.13
CA PHE A 188 -10.06 -7.47 -13.89
C PHE A 188 -10.10 -5.93 -13.86
N ASP A 189 -8.94 -5.27 -13.93
CA ASP A 189 -8.83 -3.82 -13.98
C ASP A 189 -8.84 -3.36 -15.43
N ILE A 190 -10.01 -2.92 -15.90
CA ILE A 190 -10.26 -2.45 -17.27
C ILE A 190 -10.13 -0.93 -17.40
N GLY A 191 -9.70 -0.26 -16.33
CA GLY A 191 -9.59 1.18 -16.26
C GLY A 191 -8.38 1.72 -17.02
N SER A 192 -8.62 2.63 -17.98
CA SER A 192 -7.54 3.25 -18.76
C SER A 192 -6.81 4.36 -18.02
N GLY A 193 -7.50 5.10 -17.14
CA GLY A 193 -6.92 6.15 -16.29
C GLY A 193 -7.08 5.80 -14.81
N GLU A 194 -8.32 5.81 -14.33
CA GLU A 194 -8.70 5.37 -12.98
C GLU A 194 -8.94 3.86 -12.91
N PHE A 195 -8.89 3.30 -11.70
CA PHE A 195 -9.26 1.90 -11.45
C PHE A 195 -10.71 1.63 -11.83
N SER A 196 -10.94 0.56 -12.59
CA SER A 196 -12.29 0.15 -12.97
C SER A 196 -12.39 -1.37 -13.01
N VAL A 197 -13.34 -1.92 -12.25
CA VAL A 197 -13.57 -3.37 -12.20
C VAL A 197 -14.44 -3.81 -13.36
N SER A 198 -14.03 -4.87 -14.04
CA SER A 198 -14.81 -5.53 -15.09
C SER A 198 -16.11 -6.13 -14.54
N ASP A 199 -17.19 -6.04 -15.33
CA ASP A 199 -18.53 -6.54 -14.98
C ASP A 199 -18.56 -7.98 -14.49
N THR A 200 -17.64 -8.80 -15.02
CA THR A 200 -17.46 -10.21 -14.64
C THR A 200 -17.24 -10.41 -13.14
N TYR A 201 -16.57 -9.46 -12.48
CA TYR A 201 -16.13 -9.57 -11.09
C TYR A 201 -16.92 -8.71 -10.11
N LEU A 202 -17.91 -7.94 -10.58
CA LEU A 202 -18.64 -7.00 -9.72
C LEU A 202 -19.28 -7.66 -8.51
N LYS A 203 -19.87 -8.84 -8.73
CA LYS A 203 -20.54 -9.65 -7.70
C LYS A 203 -19.61 -10.13 -6.58
N ASN A 204 -18.30 -9.94 -6.73
CA ASN A 204 -17.27 -10.36 -5.79
C ASN A 204 -16.93 -9.21 -4.81
N GLY A 205 -17.91 -8.38 -4.46
CA GLY A 205 -17.77 -7.29 -3.48
C GLY A 205 -17.45 -5.91 -4.07
N TRP A 206 -17.56 -5.73 -5.39
CA TRP A 206 -17.21 -4.49 -6.10
C TRP A 206 -18.44 -3.70 -6.57
N GLU A 207 -19.66 -4.12 -6.23
CA GLU A 207 -20.89 -3.53 -6.76
C GLU A 207 -21.07 -2.04 -6.43
N ASN A 208 -20.51 -1.58 -5.32
CA ASN A 208 -20.57 -0.16 -4.94
C ASN A 208 -19.75 0.76 -5.86
N LEU A 209 -18.74 0.25 -6.57
CA LEU A 209 -17.94 1.08 -7.50
C LEU A 209 -18.71 1.49 -8.76
N LYS A 210 -19.82 0.81 -9.07
CA LYS A 210 -20.68 1.16 -10.21
C LYS A 210 -21.76 2.19 -9.91
N ASN A 211 -22.04 2.44 -8.63
CA ASN A 211 -23.14 3.29 -8.20
C ASN A 211 -22.70 4.72 -7.83
N ASN A 212 -21.45 5.08 -8.17
CA ASN A 212 -20.89 6.42 -7.99
C ASN A 212 -20.73 7.13 -9.33
#